data_AF-A0A7J7ZCQ2-F1
#
_entry.id   AF-A0A7J7ZCQ2-F1
#
_cell.length_a   1.000
_cell.length_b   1.000
_cell.length_c   1.000
_cell.angle_alpha   90.00
_cell.angle_beta   90.00
_cell.angle_gamma   90.00
#
_symmetry.space_group_name_H-M   'P 1'
#
loop_
_entity.id
_entity.type
_entity.pdbx_description
1 polymer ?
#
loop_
_entity_poly.entity_id
_entity_poly.type
_entity_poly.pdbx_seq_one_letter_code
_entity_poly.pdbx_strand_id
1 'polypeptide(L)'
;MSLRCGNVARSVRPRVFGKYLCSPVRAVSSLTDKKKEFLQNGPDLQDFVSGDLADKSTWDDYKGNLKRQKGERLRLPPWLKTEIPMGKNYNKLKNTLRNLNLHTVCEEARCPNIGECWGGGEYATATATIMESKNSCGMSHP
;
A
#
# COMPACT_ATOMS: atom_id res chain seq x y z
N MET A 1 26.59 -20.40 31.31
CA MET A 1 27.44 -19.20 31.53
C MET A 1 26.85 -18.06 30.72
N SER A 2 26.55 -16.97 31.43
CA SER A 2 25.78 -15.82 30.97
C SER A 2 26.66 -14.88 30.14
N LEU A 3 26.21 -14.46 28.96
CA LEU A 3 26.70 -13.24 28.31
C LEU A 3 25.51 -12.41 27.85
N ARG A 4 25.06 -11.57 28.79
CA ARG A 4 24.16 -10.44 28.55
C ARG A 4 24.88 -9.46 27.62
N CYS A 5 24.37 -9.23 26.40
CA CYS A 5 24.75 -8.03 25.66
C CYS A 5 24.01 -6.85 26.29
N GLY A 6 24.75 -6.05 27.06
CA GLY A 6 24.24 -4.90 27.79
C GLY A 6 23.73 -3.81 26.85
N ASN A 7 22.64 -3.18 27.26
CA ASN A 7 22.23 -1.86 26.80
C ASN A 7 23.38 -0.87 27.01
N VAL A 8 24.08 -0.51 25.93
CA VAL A 8 24.99 0.64 25.94
C VAL A 8 24.25 1.78 25.25
N ALA A 9 23.62 2.64 26.06
CA ALA A 9 23.24 3.97 25.64
C ALA A 9 24.52 4.76 25.34
N ARG A 10 24.99 4.68 24.09
CA ARG A 10 26.16 5.43 23.64
C ARG A 10 25.68 6.82 23.23
N SER A 11 25.89 7.79 24.10
CA SER A 11 25.89 9.22 23.72
C SER A 11 26.98 9.41 22.66
N VAL A 12 26.58 9.47 21.39
CA VAL A 12 27.47 9.75 20.27
C VAL A 12 27.61 11.26 20.18
N ARG A 13 28.72 11.80 20.71
CA ARG A 13 29.16 13.15 20.39
C ARG A 13 29.33 13.28 18.86
N PRO A 14 29.00 14.44 18.26
CA PRO A 14 29.01 14.57 16.81
C PRO A 14 30.46 14.56 16.29
N ARG A 15 30.83 13.52 15.53
CA ARG A 15 31.97 13.60 14.61
C ARG A 15 31.49 14.24 13.33
N VAL A 16 31.98 15.44 13.06
CA VAL A 16 31.77 16.16 11.80
C VAL A 16 32.68 15.54 10.74
N PHE A 17 32.10 14.89 9.73
CA PHE A 17 32.76 14.58 8.47
C PHE A 17 31.72 14.67 7.34
N GLY A 18 31.92 15.60 6.40
CA GLY A 18 31.23 15.63 5.11
C GLY A 18 29.83 16.25 5.12
N LYS A 19 29.55 17.06 4.08
CA LYS A 19 28.33 17.89 3.93
C LYS A 19 27.06 17.11 3.54
N TYR A 20 26.93 15.85 3.96
CA TYR A 20 25.74 15.05 3.70
C TYR A 20 25.14 14.59 5.03
N LEU A 21 24.16 15.34 5.52
CA LEU A 21 23.32 14.91 6.63
C LEU A 21 22.41 13.78 6.12
N CYS A 22 22.87 12.54 6.25
CA CYS A 22 21.97 11.40 6.20
C CYS A 22 21.12 11.48 7.48
N SER A 23 19.90 12.01 7.35
CA SER A 23 18.94 11.99 8.47
C SER A 23 18.73 10.53 8.88
N PRO A 24 18.83 10.19 10.18
CA PRO A 24 18.39 8.87 10.62
C PRO A 24 16.90 8.77 10.28
N VAL A 25 16.54 7.85 9.39
CA VAL A 25 15.14 7.52 9.10
C VAL A 25 14.53 7.09 10.43
N ARG A 26 13.75 7.98 11.03
CA ARG A 26 13.03 7.69 12.27
C ARG A 26 11.87 6.80 11.86
N ALA A 27 11.99 5.50 12.10
CA ALA A 27 10.89 4.57 11.94
C ALA A 27 9.82 4.86 13.00
N VAL A 28 8.96 5.85 12.74
CA VAL A 28 7.78 6.11 13.57
C VAL A 28 6.69 5.15 13.14
N SER A 29 6.86 3.87 13.47
CA SER A 29 5.75 2.94 13.42
C SER A 29 4.88 3.20 14.64
N SER A 30 3.65 3.65 14.41
CA SER A 30 2.60 3.86 15.43
C SER A 30 2.09 2.56 16.05
N LEU A 31 2.73 1.43 15.75
CA LEU A 31 2.32 0.11 16.16
C LEU A 31 2.88 -0.21 17.54
N THR A 32 2.03 -0.77 18.40
CA THR A 32 2.42 -1.35 19.68
C THR A 32 3.48 -2.43 19.48
N ASP A 33 4.39 -2.62 20.44
CA ASP A 33 5.47 -3.61 20.32
C ASP A 33 4.94 -5.03 20.08
N LYS A 34 3.82 -5.40 20.71
CA LYS A 34 3.11 -6.66 20.45
C LYS A 34 2.69 -6.86 18.98
N LYS A 35 2.28 -5.79 18.30
CA LYS A 35 1.91 -5.83 16.87
C LYS A 35 3.13 -5.93 15.98
N LYS A 36 4.27 -5.34 16.37
CA LYS A 36 5.53 -5.46 15.62
C LYS A 36 6.05 -6.89 15.67
N GLU A 37 6.03 -7.49 16.85
CA GLU A 37 6.43 -8.88 17.04
C GLU A 37 5.53 -9.86 16.27
N PHE A 38 4.22 -9.60 16.24
CA PHE A 38 3.29 -10.37 15.41
C PHE A 38 3.58 -10.26 13.92
N LEU A 39 3.90 -9.06 13.41
CA LEU A 39 4.25 -8.87 12.00
C LEU A 39 5.60 -9.49 11.63
N GLN A 40 6.55 -9.54 12.57
CA GLN A 40 7.85 -10.19 12.37
C GLN A 40 7.74 -11.71 12.36
N ASN A 41 6.79 -12.27 13.10
CA ASN A 41 6.57 -13.71 13.22
C ASN A 41 5.21 -14.15 12.61
N GLY A 42 4.74 -13.40 11.62
CA GLY A 42 3.47 -13.69 10.94
C GLY A 42 3.53 -14.99 10.12
N PRO A 43 2.37 -15.52 9.70
CA PRO A 43 2.33 -16.74 8.89
C PRO A 43 3.13 -16.55 7.59
N ASP A 44 3.97 -17.53 7.29
CA ASP A 44 4.79 -17.54 6.08
C ASP A 44 3.97 -18.02 4.86
N LEU A 45 4.53 -17.85 3.66
CA LEU A 45 3.97 -18.38 2.43
C LEU A 45 3.64 -19.88 2.53
N GLN A 46 4.45 -20.65 3.28
CA GLN A 46 4.19 -22.08 3.49
C GLN A 46 2.91 -22.33 4.28
N ASP A 47 2.58 -21.51 5.28
CA ASP A 47 1.33 -21.64 6.04
C ASP A 47 0.11 -21.35 5.16
N PHE A 48 0.25 -20.44 4.19
CA PHE A 48 -0.78 -20.15 3.19
C PHE A 48 -1.00 -21.30 2.21
N VAL A 49 0.08 -21.89 1.68
CA VAL A 49 0.00 -23.03 0.74
C VAL A 49 -0.52 -24.28 1.44
N SER A 50 -0.15 -24.47 2.71
CA SER A 50 -0.59 -25.61 3.53
C SER A 50 -2.07 -25.53 3.91
N GLY A 51 -2.66 -24.32 3.90
CA GLY A 51 -4.06 -24.10 4.29
C GLY A 51 -4.29 -24.13 5.80
N ASP A 52 -3.23 -24.33 6.60
CA ASP A 52 -3.23 -24.32 8.05
C ASP A 52 -3.01 -22.90 8.57
N LEU A 53 -3.93 -22.00 8.23
CA LEU A 53 -3.91 -20.66 8.80
C LEU A 53 -4.33 -20.73 10.28
N ALA A 54 -3.46 -20.21 11.15
CA ALA A 54 -3.70 -20.10 12.57
C ALA A 54 -5.03 -19.41 12.87
N ASP A 55 -5.84 -20.11 13.66
CA ASP A 55 -7.04 -19.67 14.35
C ASP A 55 -8.19 -19.12 13.49
N LYS A 56 -8.98 -20.07 12.92
CA LYS A 56 -10.32 -19.80 12.34
C LYS A 56 -11.27 -19.09 13.31
N SER A 57 -11.02 -19.13 14.62
CA SER A 57 -11.89 -18.51 15.64
C SER A 57 -12.06 -17.00 15.46
N THR A 58 -11.09 -16.30 14.86
CA THR A 58 -11.19 -14.85 14.61
C THR A 58 -11.99 -14.54 13.34
N TRP A 59 -12.27 -15.54 12.50
CA TRP A 59 -13.02 -15.38 11.24
C TRP A 59 -14.53 -15.37 11.47
N ASP A 60 -15.00 -15.95 12.58
CA ASP A 60 -16.42 -16.00 12.94
C ASP A 60 -17.02 -14.60 13.20
N ASP A 61 -16.18 -13.61 13.55
CA ASP A 61 -16.58 -12.22 13.75
C ASP A 61 -16.83 -11.46 12.43
N TYR A 62 -16.41 -12.03 11.29
CA TYR A 62 -16.58 -11.41 9.98
C TYR A 62 -17.99 -11.68 9.42
N LYS A 63 -18.95 -10.81 9.75
CA LYS A 63 -20.36 -10.93 9.30
C LYS A 63 -20.62 -10.59 7.81
N GLY A 64 -19.58 -10.45 6.99
CA GLY A 64 -19.72 -10.07 5.58
C GLY A 64 -19.87 -11.27 4.65
N ASN A 65 -20.83 -11.22 3.71
CA ASN A 65 -20.95 -12.26 2.69
C ASN A 65 -19.95 -11.98 1.54
N LEU A 66 -18.83 -12.70 1.51
CA LEU A 66 -17.82 -12.61 0.44
C LEU A 66 -18.24 -13.37 -0.83
N LYS A 67 -19.27 -14.22 -0.73
CA LYS A 67 -19.75 -15.04 -1.85
C LYS A 67 -20.90 -14.35 -2.56
N ARG A 68 -20.72 -14.12 -3.85
CA ARG A 68 -21.72 -13.48 -4.69
C ARG A 68 -22.83 -14.49 -4.97
N GLN A 69 -24.06 -14.22 -4.53
CA GLN A 69 -25.22 -15.00 -4.94
C GLN A 69 -25.63 -14.60 -6.37
N LYS A 70 -26.10 -15.57 -7.16
CA LYS A 70 -26.46 -15.38 -8.56
C LYS A 70 -27.58 -14.34 -8.68
N GLY A 71 -27.28 -13.21 -9.33
CA GLY A 71 -28.23 -12.11 -9.56
C GLY A 71 -28.02 -10.87 -8.68
N GLU A 72 -27.20 -10.96 -7.62
CA GLU A 72 -26.96 -9.81 -6.73
C GLU A 72 -25.55 -9.22 -6.93
N ARG A 73 -25.43 -7.89 -6.87
CA ARG A 73 -24.14 -7.20 -6.80
C ARG A 73 -23.75 -7.07 -5.33
N LEU A 74 -22.71 -7.79 -4.90
CA LEU A 74 -22.14 -7.60 -3.57
C LEU A 74 -21.64 -6.16 -3.41
N ARG A 75 -22.01 -5.54 -2.29
CA ARG A 75 -21.49 -4.23 -1.93
C ARG A 75 -20.05 -4.37 -1.46
N LEU A 76 -19.21 -3.40 -1.86
CA LEU A 76 -17.85 -3.31 -1.37
C LEU A 76 -17.88 -3.12 0.15
N PRO A 77 -17.11 -3.89 0.93
CA PRO A 77 -17.07 -3.71 2.37
C PRO A 77 -16.52 -2.34 2.78
N PRO A 78 -16.92 -1.78 3.95
CA PRO A 78 -16.58 -0.41 4.34
C PRO A 78 -15.08 -0.09 4.35
N TRP A 79 -14.23 -1.00 4.81
CA TRP A 79 -12.77 -0.79 4.91
C TRP A 79 -12.03 -0.85 3.56
N LEU A 80 -12.69 -1.34 2.49
CA LEU A 80 -12.11 -1.38 1.15
C LEU A 80 -12.63 -0.22 0.27
N LYS A 81 -13.58 0.57 0.77
CA LYS A 81 -14.05 1.76 0.08
C LYS A 81 -12.99 2.86 0.20
N THR A 82 -12.63 3.44 -0.92
CA THR A 82 -11.79 4.65 -0.97
C THR A 82 -12.65 5.88 -1.24
N GLU A 83 -12.12 7.04 -0.86
CA GLU A 83 -12.75 8.32 -1.11
C GLU A 83 -12.66 8.72 -2.59
N ILE A 84 -13.59 9.56 -3.02
CA ILE A 84 -13.59 10.07 -4.40
C ILE A 84 -12.40 11.03 -4.54
N PRO A 85 -11.55 10.86 -5.57
CA PRO A 85 -10.39 11.72 -5.75
C PRO A 85 -10.83 13.16 -5.99
N MET A 86 -10.46 14.05 -5.06
CA MET A 86 -10.73 15.48 -5.10
C MET A 86 -9.41 16.24 -4.94
N GLY A 87 -9.17 17.28 -5.75
CA GLY A 87 -7.99 18.13 -5.58
C GLY A 87 -7.47 18.80 -6.84
N LYS A 88 -6.76 19.92 -6.66
CA LYS A 88 -6.18 20.70 -7.77
C LYS A 88 -5.10 19.92 -8.53
N ASN A 89 -4.24 19.17 -7.82
CA ASN A 89 -3.18 18.36 -8.42
C ASN A 89 -3.73 17.22 -9.28
N TYR A 90 -4.71 16.47 -8.77
CA TYR A 90 -5.41 15.43 -9.54
C TYR A 90 -5.96 15.99 -10.86
N ASN A 91 -6.67 17.12 -10.80
CA ASN A 91 -7.23 17.76 -11.99
C ASN A 91 -6.15 18.26 -12.96
N LYS A 92 -5.05 18.82 -12.44
CA LYS A 92 -3.91 19.24 -13.26
C LYS A 92 -3.30 18.06 -14.00
N LEU A 93 -3.01 16.96 -13.30
CA LEU A 93 -2.40 15.77 -13.90
C LEU A 93 -3.34 15.13 -14.92
N LYS A 94 -4.63 15.00 -14.59
CA LYS A 94 -5.68 14.52 -15.49
C LYS A 94 -5.75 15.33 -16.79
N ASN A 95 -5.69 16.65 -16.69
CA ASN A 95 -5.71 17.53 -17.86
C ASN A 95 -4.42 17.38 -18.68
N THR A 96 -3.25 17.33 -18.04
CA THR A 96 -1.98 17.12 -18.72
C THR A 96 -1.96 15.80 -19.50
N LEU A 97 -2.36 14.69 -18.87
CA LEU A 97 -2.39 13.38 -19.51
C LEU A 97 -3.34 13.33 -20.72
N ARG A 98 -4.52 13.97 -20.60
CA ARG A 98 -5.47 14.10 -21.72
C ARG A 98 -4.95 14.97 -22.85
N ASN A 99 -4.30 16.10 -22.53
CA ASN A 99 -3.73 17.00 -23.52
C ASN A 99 -2.58 16.33 -24.29
N LEU A 100 -1.82 15.45 -23.63
CA LEU A 100 -0.75 14.66 -24.25
C LEU A 100 -1.26 13.37 -24.89
N ASN A 101 -2.57 13.08 -24.83
CA ASN A 101 -3.19 11.85 -25.32
C ASN A 101 -2.51 10.57 -24.81
N LEU A 102 -2.12 10.58 -23.52
CA LEU A 102 -1.44 9.46 -22.86
C LEU A 102 -2.42 8.64 -22.03
N HIS A 103 -2.35 7.31 -22.18
CA HIS A 103 -3.13 6.37 -21.39
C HIS A 103 -2.34 5.93 -20.16
N THR A 104 -3.04 5.74 -19.04
CA THR A 104 -2.42 5.29 -17.78
C THR A 104 -3.17 4.10 -17.21
N VAL A 105 -2.42 3.18 -16.59
CA VAL A 105 -3.02 2.04 -15.88
C VAL A 105 -3.98 2.53 -14.80
N CYS A 106 -3.65 3.66 -14.17
CA CYS A 106 -4.47 4.26 -13.12
C CYS A 106 -5.90 4.57 -13.59
N GLU A 107 -6.07 5.11 -14.80
CA GLU A 107 -7.40 5.42 -15.36
C GLU A 107 -8.09 4.18 -15.94
N GLU A 108 -7.40 3.38 -16.76
CA GLU A 108 -8.02 2.23 -17.44
C GLU A 108 -8.46 1.15 -16.45
N ALA A 109 -7.66 0.87 -15.42
CA ALA A 109 -7.98 -0.12 -14.39
C ALA A 109 -8.89 0.40 -13.27
N ARG A 110 -9.29 1.69 -13.32
CA ARG A 110 -10.06 2.35 -12.24
C ARG A 110 -9.41 2.16 -10.87
N CYS A 111 -8.12 2.46 -10.78
CA CYS A 111 -7.33 2.24 -9.58
C CYS A 111 -7.95 2.97 -8.36
N PRO A 112 -8.23 2.27 -7.25
CA PRO A 112 -8.83 2.88 -6.06
C PRO A 112 -7.92 3.91 -5.38
N ASN A 113 -6.62 3.89 -5.67
CA ASN A 113 -5.59 4.75 -5.09
C ASN A 113 -5.23 5.95 -5.99
N ILE A 114 -5.92 6.16 -7.11
CA ILE A 114 -5.58 7.21 -8.09
C ILE A 114 -5.53 8.62 -7.48
N GLY A 115 -6.37 8.88 -6.47
CA GLY A 115 -6.39 10.17 -5.77
C GLY A 115 -5.10 10.44 -5.00
N GLU A 116 -4.57 9.44 -4.30
CA GLU A 116 -3.32 9.55 -3.58
C GLU A 116 -2.13 9.64 -4.54
N CYS A 117 -2.09 8.74 -5.54
CA CYS A 117 -1.01 8.71 -6.53
C CYS A 117 -0.88 10.04 -7.28
N TRP A 118 -1.98 10.60 -7.80
CA TRP A 118 -1.94 11.82 -8.60
C TRP A 118 -2.03 13.10 -7.79
N GLY A 119 -2.67 13.05 -6.61
CA GLY A 119 -2.71 14.16 -5.67
C GLY A 119 -1.38 14.42 -4.98
N GLY A 120 -0.56 13.36 -4.87
CA GLY A 120 0.77 13.36 -4.28
C GLY A 120 0.83 13.02 -2.80
N GLY A 121 -0.28 12.53 -2.23
CA GLY A 121 -0.39 12.17 -0.81
C GLY A 121 0.08 13.28 0.14
N GLU A 122 0.67 12.88 1.26
CA GLU A 122 1.22 13.79 2.28
C GLU A 122 2.48 14.55 1.78
N TYR A 123 3.20 13.99 0.80
CA TYR A 123 4.47 14.52 0.29
C TYR A 123 4.32 15.38 -0.97
N ALA A 124 3.08 15.70 -1.37
CA ALA A 124 2.72 16.47 -2.57
C ALA A 124 3.39 16.00 -3.89
N THR A 125 3.88 14.76 -3.94
CA THR A 125 4.65 14.23 -5.08
C THR A 125 3.76 13.35 -5.94
N ALA A 126 3.28 13.90 -7.06
CA ALA A 126 2.40 13.19 -7.97
C ALA A 126 3.17 12.10 -8.75
N THR A 127 2.63 10.88 -8.75
CA THR A 127 3.17 9.71 -9.44
C THR A 127 2.10 9.12 -10.35
N ALA A 128 2.44 8.82 -11.60
CA ALA A 128 1.57 8.15 -12.56
C ALA A 128 2.34 7.10 -13.36
N THR A 129 1.71 5.95 -13.59
CA THR A 129 2.25 4.89 -14.46
C THR A 129 1.64 5.02 -15.85
N ILE A 130 2.47 5.37 -16.82
CA ILE A 130 2.09 5.58 -18.22
C ILE A 130 2.16 4.24 -18.96
N MET A 131 1.18 3.98 -19.83
CA MET A 131 1.23 2.84 -20.75
C MET A 131 1.80 3.29 -22.08
N GLU A 132 2.86 2.63 -22.54
CA GLU A 132 3.47 2.89 -23.86
C GLU A 132 2.67 2.24 -25.03
N SER A 133 1.73 1.34 -24.73
CA SER A 133 0.86 0.68 -25.71
C SER A 133 -0.58 1.23 -25.68
N LYS A 134 -1.32 1.02 -26.78
CA LYS A 134 -2.72 1.43 -26.94
C LYS A 134 -3.58 0.93 -25.76
N ASN A 135 -4.65 1.65 -25.46
CA ASN A 135 -5.67 1.31 -24.45
C ASN A 135 -6.49 0.03 -24.73
N SER A 136 -6.10 -0.76 -25.73
CA SER A 136 -6.77 -1.99 -26.13
C SER A 136 -5.82 -3.17 -25.97
N CYS A 137 -6.09 -4.04 -25.00
CA CYS A 137 -5.53 -5.39 -25.02
C CYS A 137 -6.33 -6.22 -26.02
N GLY A 138 -5.74 -6.49 -27.18
CA GLY A 138 -6.29 -7.43 -28.15
C GLY A 138 -6.14 -8.85 -27.64
N MET A 139 -7.15 -9.37 -26.94
CA MET A 139 -7.37 -10.81 -26.88
C MET A 139 -7.94 -11.21 -28.24
N SER A 140 -7.07 -11.58 -29.19
CA SER A 140 -7.49 -12.42 -30.30
C SER A 140 -7.91 -13.75 -29.70
N HIS A 141 -9.20 -13.90 -29.41
CA HIS A 141 -9.78 -15.22 -29.17
C HIS A 141 -9.55 -16.07 -30.42
N PRO A 142 -9.02 -17.31 -30.30
CA PRO A 142 -9.15 -18.29 -31.38
C PRO A 142 -10.62 -18.64 -31.64
#